data_AF-A0AAN8XPB3-F1
#
_entry.id   AF-A0AAN8XPB3-F1
#
_cell.length_a   1.000
_cell.length_b   1.000
_cell.length_c   1.000
_cell.angle_alpha   90.00
_cell.angle_beta   90.00
_cell.angle_gamma   90.00
#
_symmetry.space_group_name_H-M   'P 1'
#
loop_
_entity.id
_entity.type
_entity.pdbx_description
1 polymer ?
#
loop_
_entity_poly.entity_id
_entity_poly.type
_entity_poly.pdbx_seq_one_letter_code
_entity_poly.pdbx_strand_id
1 'polypeptide(L)'
;GAMHPELLGGEYTHLDFFRRPLRRDLGKRVLYRDHYMSGWAYKTLMQDDLKYPLVCGEGKRSRVLATIGVTRGFGDHDLKAQYSSIPIKPFLSPEPEVRVFDIANSDLGDGDVLILATDGLWDITTNEKAAEVIVKSLSLFPAGDHDKFKYRYTSAAQDLVMSARGKLKERNWRTNDDKHATIDDISVFVIPLKPYKEEYSDWALQQQQMISAVCSSNKLCTSSSDNIPKDSVTSVENLSKVDVSLASATAHGLTVVEESADLSSQTGEPKSSEESPIIEPLEEYFKVET
;
A
#
# COMPACT_ATOMS: atom_id res chain seq x y z
N GLY A 1 3.66 -20.46 -7.71
CA GLY A 1 3.67 -20.57 -9.18
C GLY A 1 4.97 -21.17 -9.65
N ALA A 2 6.02 -20.36 -9.78
CA ALA A 2 7.34 -20.83 -10.24
C ALA A 2 8.01 -21.82 -9.27
N MET A 3 8.02 -21.51 -7.97
CA MET A 3 8.63 -22.37 -6.94
C MET A 3 7.87 -23.68 -6.71
N HIS A 4 6.58 -23.71 -7.04
CA HIS A 4 5.65 -24.82 -6.80
C HIS A 4 4.73 -24.99 -8.01
N PRO A 5 5.25 -25.50 -9.14
CA PRO A 5 4.50 -25.64 -10.39
C PRO A 5 3.38 -26.68 -10.32
N GLU A 6 3.46 -27.64 -9.40
CA GLU A 6 2.42 -28.65 -9.13
C GLU A 6 1.08 -28.01 -8.72
N LEU A 7 1.14 -26.86 -8.05
CA LEU A 7 -0.04 -26.11 -7.61
C LEU A 7 -0.80 -25.47 -8.78
N LEU A 8 -0.18 -25.35 -9.95
CA LEU A 8 -0.80 -24.81 -11.17
C LEU A 8 -1.64 -25.86 -11.92
N GLY A 9 -1.67 -27.11 -11.43
CA GLY A 9 -2.48 -28.21 -11.98
C GLY A 9 -2.17 -28.58 -13.44
N GLY A 10 -1.06 -28.10 -13.99
CA GLY A 10 -0.69 -28.28 -15.39
C GLY A 10 -1.50 -27.42 -16.39
N GLU A 11 -2.47 -26.65 -15.92
CA GLU A 11 -3.35 -25.81 -16.73
C GLU A 11 -2.87 -24.36 -16.81
N TYR A 12 -2.19 -23.92 -15.75
CA TYR A 12 -1.69 -22.57 -15.62
C TYR A 12 -0.17 -22.49 -15.73
N THR A 13 0.33 -21.33 -16.13
CA THR A 13 1.75 -20.97 -16.16
C THR A 13 2.00 -19.78 -15.24
N HIS A 14 3.17 -19.76 -14.61
CA HIS A 14 3.64 -18.62 -13.82
C HIS A 14 4.30 -17.54 -14.69
N LEU A 15 4.52 -17.83 -15.98
CA LEU A 15 5.12 -16.89 -16.91
C LEU A 15 4.06 -15.91 -17.42
N ASP A 16 4.44 -14.63 -17.43
CA ASP A 16 3.68 -13.58 -18.07
C ASP A 16 4.18 -13.36 -19.48
N PHE A 17 3.27 -13.08 -20.40
CA PHE A 17 3.59 -12.76 -21.78
C PHE A 17 3.00 -11.42 -22.14
N PHE A 18 3.74 -10.62 -22.91
CA PHE A 18 3.28 -9.28 -23.31
C PHE A 18 1.95 -9.32 -24.07
N ARG A 19 1.75 -10.40 -24.84
CA ARG A 19 0.48 -10.75 -25.46
C ARG A 19 0.23 -12.24 -25.27
N ARG A 20 -1.03 -12.64 -25.12
CA ARG A 20 -1.39 -14.04 -24.92
C ARG A 20 -0.85 -14.91 -26.08
N PRO A 21 0.03 -15.89 -25.80
CA PRO A 21 0.52 -16.81 -26.82
C PRO A 21 -0.60 -17.68 -27.39
N LEU A 22 -0.56 -17.90 -28.70
CA LEU A 22 -1.51 -18.77 -29.40
C LEU A 22 -0.74 -19.91 -30.10
N ARG A 23 -1.46 -20.98 -30.48
CA ARG A 23 -0.86 -22.13 -31.19
C ARG A 23 -0.09 -21.74 -32.45
N ARG A 24 -0.52 -20.69 -33.16
CA ARG A 24 0.14 -20.15 -34.36
C ARG A 24 1.48 -19.48 -34.08
N ASP A 25 1.82 -19.23 -32.82
CA ASP A 25 3.02 -18.53 -32.39
C ASP A 25 4.09 -19.48 -31.84
N LEU A 26 3.82 -20.79 -31.81
CA LEU A 26 4.80 -21.81 -31.45
C LEU A 26 6.07 -21.70 -32.32
N GLY A 27 7.23 -21.77 -31.66
CA GLY A 27 8.53 -21.62 -32.31
C GLY A 27 8.94 -20.17 -32.62
N LYS A 28 8.06 -19.17 -32.41
CA LYS A 28 8.43 -17.76 -32.55
C LYS A 28 9.05 -17.23 -31.26
N ARG A 29 9.91 -16.21 -31.39
CA ARG A 29 10.42 -15.44 -30.25
C ARG A 29 9.37 -14.42 -29.81
N VAL A 30 8.98 -14.47 -28.55
CA VAL A 30 8.04 -13.52 -27.93
C VAL A 30 8.62 -12.94 -26.65
N LEU A 31 8.09 -11.79 -26.25
CA LEU A 31 8.39 -11.18 -24.97
C LEU A 31 7.66 -11.89 -23.84
N TYR A 32 8.41 -12.30 -22.83
CA TYR A 32 7.91 -12.91 -21.61
C TYR A 32 8.59 -12.30 -20.39
N ARG A 33 7.97 -12.50 -19.23
CA ARG A 33 8.43 -12.08 -17.91
C ARG A 33 8.27 -13.26 -16.96
N ASP A 34 9.28 -13.50 -16.14
CA ASP A 34 9.22 -14.45 -15.03
C ASP A 34 9.23 -13.71 -13.69
N HIS A 35 8.94 -14.40 -12.59
CA HIS A 35 8.72 -13.80 -11.27
C HIS A 35 9.94 -13.07 -10.68
N TYR A 36 11.16 -13.45 -11.07
CA TYR A 36 12.40 -12.82 -10.60
C TYR A 36 12.92 -11.74 -11.55
N MET A 37 12.27 -11.55 -12.71
CA MET A 37 12.74 -10.63 -13.74
C MET A 37 12.22 -9.21 -13.50
N SER A 38 13.12 -8.24 -13.57
CA SER A 38 12.76 -6.84 -13.78
C SER A 38 12.70 -6.56 -15.30
N GLY A 39 11.50 -6.49 -15.86
CA GLY A 39 11.28 -6.17 -17.28
C GLY A 39 10.93 -7.40 -18.15
N TRP A 40 11.16 -7.26 -19.47
CA TRP A 40 10.81 -8.26 -20.48
C TRP A 40 12.04 -8.91 -21.09
N ALA A 41 11.97 -10.21 -21.35
CA ALA A 41 13.00 -10.97 -22.06
C ALA A 41 12.39 -11.72 -23.25
N TYR A 42 13.21 -12.19 -24.18
CA TYR A 42 12.75 -13.01 -25.30
C TYR A 42 12.86 -14.50 -25.00
N LYS A 43 11.81 -15.25 -25.31
CA LYS A 43 11.78 -16.72 -25.29
C LYS A 43 11.18 -17.26 -26.58
N THR A 44 11.70 -18.40 -27.05
CA THR A 44 11.07 -19.17 -28.12
C THR A 44 9.89 -19.95 -27.54
N LEU A 45 8.68 -19.69 -28.04
CA LEU A 45 7.45 -20.30 -27.51
C LEU A 45 7.43 -21.81 -27.67
N MET A 46 7.17 -22.49 -26.55
CA MET A 46 6.97 -23.93 -26.46
C MET A 46 5.49 -24.26 -26.21
N GLN A 47 5.13 -25.54 -26.35
CA GLN A 47 3.75 -26.00 -26.15
C GLN A 47 3.22 -25.69 -24.73
N ASP A 48 4.08 -25.79 -23.71
CA ASP A 48 3.74 -25.48 -22.31
C ASP A 48 3.46 -24.00 -22.07
N ASP A 49 3.97 -23.10 -22.91
CA ASP A 49 3.76 -21.65 -22.80
C ASP A 49 2.35 -21.22 -23.24
N LEU A 50 1.56 -22.14 -23.82
CA LEU A 50 0.18 -21.89 -24.21
C LEU A 50 -0.82 -22.01 -23.04
N LYS A 51 -0.35 -22.50 -21.87
CA LYS A 51 -1.13 -22.57 -20.62
C LYS A 51 -1.66 -21.20 -20.22
N TYR A 52 -2.69 -21.18 -19.38
CA TYR A 52 -3.28 -19.93 -18.91
C TYR A 52 -2.34 -19.20 -17.96
N PRO A 53 -2.09 -17.90 -18.09
CA PRO A 53 -1.28 -17.21 -17.11
C PRO A 53 -2.01 -17.24 -15.76
N LEU A 54 -1.23 -17.36 -14.69
CA LEU A 54 -1.75 -17.38 -13.32
C LEU A 54 -2.60 -16.13 -13.03
N VAL A 55 -2.21 -14.98 -13.57
CA VAL A 55 -2.98 -13.74 -13.54
C VAL A 55 -3.47 -13.44 -14.96
N CYS A 56 -4.79 -13.41 -15.14
CA CYS A 56 -5.43 -13.17 -16.43
C CYS A 56 -6.15 -11.82 -16.43
N GLY A 57 -6.21 -11.15 -17.58
CA GLY A 57 -6.90 -9.87 -17.73
C GLY A 57 -6.02 -8.67 -17.43
N GLU A 58 -6.59 -7.47 -17.55
CA GLU A 58 -5.88 -6.20 -17.42
C GLU A 58 -6.66 -5.22 -16.54
N GLY A 59 -5.93 -4.37 -15.82
CA GLY A 59 -6.50 -3.38 -14.89
C GLY A 59 -7.49 -4.00 -13.90
N LYS A 60 -8.65 -3.36 -13.72
CA LYS A 60 -9.72 -3.82 -12.81
C LYS A 60 -10.32 -5.18 -13.17
N ARG A 61 -10.05 -5.70 -14.36
CA ARG A 61 -10.50 -7.03 -14.82
C ARG A 61 -9.43 -8.10 -14.66
N SER A 62 -8.29 -7.75 -14.05
CA SER A 62 -7.26 -8.72 -13.69
C SER A 62 -7.79 -9.71 -12.65
N ARG A 63 -7.51 -10.99 -12.83
CA ARG A 63 -8.01 -12.08 -12.01
C ARG A 63 -6.95 -13.15 -11.81
N VAL A 64 -6.70 -13.54 -10.56
CA VAL A 64 -5.93 -14.74 -10.23
C VAL A 64 -6.77 -15.96 -10.60
N LEU A 65 -6.17 -16.87 -11.37
CA LEU A 65 -6.80 -18.08 -11.91
C LEU A 65 -8.16 -17.79 -12.59
N ALA A 66 -8.27 -16.63 -13.25
CA ALA A 66 -9.50 -16.14 -13.87
C ALA A 66 -10.71 -16.04 -12.91
N THR A 67 -10.48 -16.00 -11.59
CA THR A 67 -11.53 -16.16 -10.57
C THR A 67 -11.65 -14.95 -9.65
N ILE A 68 -10.57 -14.57 -8.95
CA ILE A 68 -10.60 -13.53 -7.92
C ILE A 68 -9.77 -12.31 -8.31
N GLY A 69 -10.24 -11.10 -7.98
CA GLY A 69 -9.61 -9.83 -8.35
C GLY A 69 -8.47 -9.37 -7.45
N VAL A 70 -8.15 -10.11 -6.40
CA VAL A 70 -7.11 -9.77 -5.41
C VAL A 70 -6.11 -10.91 -5.26
N THR A 71 -4.88 -10.56 -4.87
CA THR A 71 -3.79 -11.51 -4.60
C THR A 71 -3.55 -11.69 -3.10
N ARG A 72 -4.16 -10.84 -2.27
CA ARG A 72 -4.10 -10.92 -0.81
C ARG A 72 -5.48 -10.78 -0.20
N GLY A 73 -5.75 -11.53 0.86
CA GLY A 73 -7.04 -11.54 1.53
C GLY A 73 -7.19 -12.70 2.53
N PHE A 74 -8.06 -12.50 3.51
CA PHE A 74 -8.50 -13.55 4.42
C PHE A 74 -9.67 -14.34 3.83
N GLY A 75 -9.91 -15.55 4.33
CA GLY A 75 -11.02 -16.39 3.86
C GLY A 75 -10.72 -17.11 2.55
N ASP A 76 -11.78 -17.36 1.76
CA ASP A 76 -11.75 -18.07 0.47
C ASP A 76 -11.02 -19.43 0.50
N HIS A 77 -11.20 -20.18 1.60
CA HIS A 77 -10.57 -21.48 1.79
C HIS A 77 -11.07 -22.55 0.81
N ASP A 78 -12.37 -22.50 0.49
CA ASP A 78 -13.01 -23.47 -0.42
C ASP A 78 -13.14 -22.94 -1.85
N LEU A 79 -12.67 -21.71 -2.11
CA LEU A 79 -12.75 -21.10 -3.43
C LEU A 79 -11.79 -21.80 -4.40
N LYS A 80 -12.31 -22.16 -5.57
CA LYS A 80 -11.59 -22.85 -6.63
C LYS A 80 -11.67 -22.07 -7.94
N ALA A 81 -10.74 -22.33 -8.84
CA ALA A 81 -10.72 -21.72 -10.16
C ALA A 81 -12.03 -21.98 -10.93
N GLN A 82 -12.55 -20.98 -11.66
CA GLN A 82 -13.85 -21.10 -12.34
C GLN A 82 -13.97 -22.27 -13.33
N TYR A 83 -12.84 -22.72 -13.90
CA TYR A 83 -12.81 -23.75 -14.95
C TYR A 83 -12.00 -24.98 -14.55
N SER A 84 -11.56 -25.09 -13.30
CA SER A 84 -10.86 -26.26 -12.80
C SER A 84 -11.03 -26.47 -11.30
N SER A 85 -10.60 -27.62 -10.79
CA SER A 85 -10.70 -27.94 -9.36
C SER A 85 -9.54 -27.38 -8.53
N ILE A 86 -8.69 -26.54 -9.13
CA ILE A 86 -7.51 -25.96 -8.46
C ILE A 86 -7.99 -24.97 -7.39
N PRO A 87 -7.57 -25.13 -6.12
CA PRO A 87 -7.87 -24.16 -5.08
C PRO A 87 -7.17 -22.83 -5.35
N ILE A 88 -7.84 -21.72 -5.01
CA ILE A 88 -7.23 -20.38 -5.13
C ILE A 88 -6.06 -20.23 -4.18
N LYS A 89 -6.12 -20.82 -2.98
CA LYS A 89 -4.96 -20.89 -2.09
C LYS A 89 -3.96 -21.92 -2.63
N PRO A 90 -2.65 -21.61 -2.63
CA PRO A 90 -2.01 -20.52 -1.86
C PRO A 90 -1.77 -19.22 -2.66
N PHE A 91 -2.37 -19.05 -3.84
CA PHE A 91 -2.19 -17.83 -4.66
C PHE A 91 -2.91 -16.60 -4.10
N LEU A 92 -3.79 -16.78 -3.11
CA LEU A 92 -4.36 -15.72 -2.27
C LEU A 92 -3.71 -15.76 -0.88
N SER A 93 -2.80 -14.81 -0.61
CA SER A 93 -2.06 -14.74 0.65
C SER A 93 -2.80 -13.93 1.72
N PRO A 94 -2.88 -14.39 2.98
CA PRO A 94 -3.38 -13.58 4.08
C PRO A 94 -2.33 -12.59 4.63
N GLU A 95 -1.10 -12.61 4.09
CA GLU A 95 0.03 -11.83 4.61
C GLU A 95 -0.09 -10.35 4.25
N PRO A 96 -0.17 -9.45 5.25
CA PRO A 96 -0.26 -8.01 4.99
C PRO A 96 1.09 -7.43 4.58
N GLU A 97 1.06 -6.26 3.96
CA GLU A 97 2.23 -5.37 3.90
C GLU A 97 2.19 -4.42 5.09
N VAL A 98 3.32 -4.24 5.77
CA VAL A 98 3.43 -3.38 6.95
C VAL A 98 4.37 -2.22 6.63
N ARG A 99 3.85 -0.99 6.75
CA ARG A 99 4.63 0.24 6.69
C ARG A 99 4.54 0.97 8.02
N VAL A 100 5.66 1.55 8.45
CA VAL A 100 5.75 2.29 9.72
C VAL A 100 5.90 3.77 9.39
N PHE A 101 5.00 4.58 9.93
CA PHE A 101 5.06 6.04 9.83
C PHE A 101 5.36 6.62 11.21
N ASP A 102 6.43 7.40 11.32
CA ASP A 102 6.87 7.99 12.57
C ASP A 102 6.11 9.29 12.87
N ILE A 103 5.05 9.16 13.67
CA ILE A 103 4.21 10.29 14.09
C ILE A 103 4.97 11.28 14.99
N ALA A 104 5.91 10.79 15.82
CA ALA A 104 6.59 11.61 16.82
C ALA A 104 7.49 12.67 16.16
N ASN A 105 8.21 12.27 15.11
CA ASN A 105 9.15 13.13 14.40
C ASN A 105 8.56 13.85 13.18
N SER A 106 7.28 13.63 12.87
CA SER A 106 6.60 14.29 11.74
C SER A 106 6.04 15.66 12.12
N ASP A 107 6.13 16.65 11.22
CA ASP A 107 5.46 17.94 11.38
C ASP A 107 3.98 17.80 11.01
N LEU A 108 3.11 17.71 12.02
CA LEU A 108 1.68 17.41 11.87
C LEU A 108 0.84 18.55 12.44
N GLY A 109 -0.07 19.08 11.61
CA GLY A 109 -1.06 20.09 11.95
C GLY A 109 -2.48 19.54 12.06
N ASP A 110 -3.45 20.42 12.31
CA ASP A 110 -4.87 20.08 12.45
C ASP A 110 -5.53 19.64 11.13
N GLY A 111 -4.82 19.78 10.01
CA GLY A 111 -5.26 19.37 8.69
C GLY A 111 -4.81 17.94 8.30
N ASP A 112 -3.86 17.37 9.04
CA ASP A 112 -3.23 16.11 8.65
C ASP A 112 -4.03 14.91 9.17
N VAL A 113 -4.47 14.08 8.23
CA VAL A 113 -5.34 12.94 8.49
C VAL A 113 -4.87 11.71 7.71
N LEU A 114 -5.13 10.53 8.27
CA LEU A 114 -5.06 9.26 7.55
C LEU A 114 -6.46 8.94 6.98
N ILE A 115 -6.50 8.67 5.67
CA ILE A 115 -7.71 8.21 4.98
C ILE A 115 -7.59 6.70 4.77
N LEU A 116 -8.52 5.94 5.34
CA LEU A 116 -8.67 4.51 5.04
C LEU A 116 -9.99 4.32 4.32
N ALA A 117 -9.98 3.66 3.16
CA ALA A 117 -11.21 3.40 2.42
C ALA A 117 -11.15 2.14 1.57
N THR A 118 -12.31 1.59 1.24
CA THR A 118 -12.46 0.50 0.27
C THR A 118 -12.17 0.97 -1.16
N ASP A 119 -11.92 0.04 -2.06
CA ASP A 119 -11.76 0.29 -3.49
C ASP A 119 -12.95 1.04 -4.09
N GLY A 120 -14.17 0.87 -3.56
CA GLY A 120 -15.33 1.69 -3.92
C GLY A 120 -15.08 3.21 -3.94
N LEU A 121 -14.18 3.75 -3.10
CA LEU A 121 -13.70 5.14 -3.18
C LEU A 121 -12.59 5.32 -4.21
N TRP A 122 -11.51 4.54 -4.07
CA TRP A 122 -10.24 4.71 -4.79
C TRP A 122 -10.32 4.36 -6.27
N ASP A 123 -11.30 3.56 -6.66
CA ASP A 123 -11.56 3.17 -8.04
C ASP A 123 -11.89 4.35 -8.97
N ILE A 124 -12.35 5.47 -8.40
CA ILE A 124 -12.78 6.66 -9.13
C ILE A 124 -12.24 7.97 -8.56
N THR A 125 -11.54 7.91 -7.43
CA THR A 125 -10.99 9.08 -6.72
C THR A 125 -9.48 8.91 -6.59
N THR A 126 -8.72 9.89 -7.10
CA THR A 126 -7.26 9.89 -6.93
C THR A 126 -6.86 10.40 -5.55
N ASN A 127 -5.62 10.13 -5.13
CA ASN A 127 -5.09 10.58 -3.84
C ASN A 127 -5.18 12.11 -3.70
N GLU A 128 -4.83 12.84 -4.76
CA GLU A 128 -4.85 14.31 -4.80
C GLU A 128 -6.29 14.80 -4.66
N LYS A 129 -7.23 14.15 -5.36
CA LYS A 129 -8.64 14.52 -5.28
C LYS A 129 -9.21 14.29 -3.89
N ALA A 130 -8.86 13.17 -3.26
CA ALA A 130 -9.26 12.88 -1.88
C ALA A 130 -8.69 13.94 -0.92
N ALA A 131 -7.41 14.31 -1.08
CA ALA A 131 -6.78 15.37 -0.29
C ALA A 131 -7.48 16.72 -0.47
N GLU A 132 -7.83 17.11 -1.70
CA GLU A 132 -8.59 18.33 -1.95
C GLU A 132 -9.96 18.34 -1.24
N VAL A 133 -10.67 17.20 -1.24
CA VAL A 133 -11.97 17.07 -0.57
C VAL A 133 -11.80 17.23 0.94
N ILE A 134 -10.80 16.59 1.52
CA ILE A 134 -10.46 16.74 2.94
C ILE A 134 -10.14 18.20 3.27
N VAL A 135 -9.23 18.84 2.55
CA VAL A 135 -8.84 20.24 2.80
C VAL A 135 -10.05 21.17 2.76
N LYS A 136 -10.93 21.01 1.77
CA LYS A 136 -12.17 21.79 1.66
C LYS A 136 -13.10 21.51 2.85
N SER A 137 -13.31 20.25 3.20
CA SER A 137 -14.18 19.88 4.32
C SER A 137 -13.65 20.43 5.65
N LEU A 138 -12.37 20.21 5.95
CA LEU A 138 -11.73 20.69 7.17
C LEU A 138 -11.72 22.23 7.28
N SER A 139 -11.73 22.96 6.16
CA SER A 139 -11.84 24.42 6.18
C SER A 139 -13.23 24.92 6.64
N LEU A 140 -14.29 24.15 6.41
CA LEU A 140 -15.66 24.48 6.82
C LEU A 140 -15.93 24.17 8.30
N PHE A 141 -15.11 23.32 8.91
CA PHE A 141 -15.23 22.90 10.30
C PHE A 141 -13.95 23.19 11.13
N PRO A 142 -13.47 24.45 11.26
CA PRO A 142 -12.17 24.78 11.86
C PRO A 142 -11.93 24.16 13.24
N ALA A 143 -10.67 23.83 13.56
CA ALA A 143 -10.31 23.15 14.82
C ALA A 143 -10.68 23.96 16.08
N GLY A 144 -10.68 25.29 15.99
CA GLY A 144 -11.04 26.18 17.11
C GLY A 144 -12.56 26.35 17.34
N ASP A 145 -13.42 25.83 16.46
CA ASP A 145 -14.88 25.93 16.61
C ASP A 145 -15.40 24.70 17.36
N HIS A 146 -15.51 24.79 18.70
CA HIS A 146 -15.90 23.67 19.56
C HIS A 146 -17.26 23.06 19.22
N ASP A 147 -18.23 23.86 18.79
CA ASP A 147 -19.58 23.37 18.46
C ASP A 147 -19.57 22.51 17.19
N LYS A 148 -18.72 22.88 16.23
CA LYS A 148 -18.57 22.18 14.95
C LYS A 148 -17.53 21.08 14.97
N PHE A 149 -16.55 21.13 15.89
CA PHE A 149 -15.43 20.19 15.94
C PHE A 149 -15.88 18.72 15.99
N LYS A 150 -16.96 18.43 16.73
CA LYS A 150 -17.54 17.07 16.83
C LYS A 150 -17.98 16.47 15.49
N TYR A 151 -18.21 17.29 14.47
CA TYR A 151 -18.57 16.86 13.13
C TYR A 151 -17.42 16.92 12.13
N ARG A 152 -16.29 17.54 12.48
CA ARG A 152 -15.18 17.86 11.55
C ARG A 152 -14.77 16.65 10.70
N TYR A 153 -14.44 15.52 11.32
CA TYR A 153 -13.96 14.34 10.60
C TYR A 153 -15.10 13.48 10.03
N THR A 154 -16.26 13.45 10.68
CA THR A 154 -17.45 12.76 10.16
C THR A 154 -17.94 13.41 8.86
N SER A 155 -17.97 14.75 8.81
CA SER A 155 -18.31 15.50 7.60
C SER A 155 -17.26 15.31 6.50
N ALA A 156 -15.97 15.28 6.84
CA ALA A 156 -14.92 14.99 5.88
C ALA A 156 -15.04 13.59 5.26
N ALA A 157 -15.34 12.57 6.07
CA ALA A 157 -15.60 11.21 5.58
C ALA A 157 -16.87 11.16 4.70
N GLN A 158 -17.93 11.86 5.10
CA GLN A 158 -19.16 11.98 4.31
C GLN A 158 -18.93 12.66 2.97
N ASP A 159 -18.12 13.72 2.93
CA ASP A 159 -17.79 14.43 1.70
C ASP A 159 -17.03 13.52 0.72
N LEU A 160 -16.09 12.69 1.21
CA LEU A 160 -15.42 11.67 0.41
C LEU A 160 -16.40 10.66 -0.17
N VAL A 161 -17.27 10.08 0.67
CA VAL A 161 -18.31 9.12 0.24
C VAL A 161 -19.22 9.75 -0.81
N MET A 162 -19.69 10.97 -0.58
CA MET A 162 -20.58 11.68 -1.49
C MET A 162 -19.90 12.05 -2.82
N SER A 163 -18.60 12.33 -2.79
CA SER A 163 -17.82 12.61 -4.01
C SER A 163 -17.75 11.38 -4.92
N ALA A 164 -17.59 10.18 -4.35
CA ALA A 164 -17.51 8.93 -5.10
C ALA A 164 -18.88 8.38 -5.51
N ARG A 165 -19.85 8.36 -4.58
CA ARG A 165 -21.23 7.93 -4.84
C ARG A 165 -21.90 8.77 -5.93
N GLY A 166 -21.56 10.05 -6.01
CA GLY A 166 -22.16 10.97 -6.95
C GLY A 166 -23.67 11.16 -6.72
N LYS A 167 -24.35 11.66 -7.76
CA LYS A 167 -25.79 11.91 -7.76
C LYS A 167 -26.43 11.27 -9.00
N LEU A 168 -27.66 10.82 -8.86
CA LEU A 168 -28.45 10.34 -9.99
C LEU A 168 -28.79 11.52 -10.90
N LYS A 169 -28.20 11.55 -12.10
CA LYS A 169 -28.55 12.49 -13.17
C LYS A 169 -29.18 11.70 -14.30
N GLU A 170 -30.40 12.07 -14.67
CA GLU A 170 -31.23 11.35 -15.65
C GLU A 170 -31.44 9.88 -15.27
N ARG A 171 -30.57 8.98 -15.77
CA ARG A 171 -30.61 7.52 -15.55
C ARG A 171 -29.28 6.96 -15.05
N ASN A 172 -28.25 7.78 -14.85
CA ASN A 172 -26.92 7.31 -14.46
C ASN A 172 -26.43 8.05 -13.21
N TRP A 173 -25.78 7.31 -12.32
CA TRP A 173 -25.06 7.89 -11.19
C TRP A 173 -23.77 8.54 -11.70
N ARG A 174 -23.64 9.85 -11.49
CA ARG A 174 -22.49 10.63 -11.96
C ARG A 174 -21.89 11.46 -10.84
N THR A 175 -20.57 11.57 -10.85
CA THR A 175 -19.83 12.47 -9.95
C THR A 175 -20.07 13.94 -10.34
N ASN A 176 -19.57 14.88 -9.54
CA ASN A 176 -19.69 16.30 -9.83
C ASN A 176 -18.96 16.69 -11.14
N ASP A 177 -17.91 15.97 -11.50
CA ASP A 177 -17.14 16.15 -12.74
C ASP A 177 -17.77 15.40 -13.94
N ASP A 178 -19.02 14.95 -13.79
CA ASP A 178 -19.82 14.21 -14.77
C ASP A 178 -19.24 12.84 -15.20
N LYS A 179 -18.26 12.32 -14.46
CA LYS A 179 -17.73 10.95 -14.63
C LYS A 179 -18.69 9.92 -14.03
N HIS A 180 -18.52 8.65 -14.41
CA HIS A 180 -19.25 7.54 -13.78
C HIS A 180 -18.95 7.48 -12.29
N ALA A 181 -20.01 7.45 -11.48
CA ALA A 181 -19.89 7.19 -10.05
C ALA A 181 -19.59 5.71 -9.78
N THR A 182 -19.12 5.43 -8.56
CA THR A 182 -18.93 4.06 -8.12
C THR A 182 -20.27 3.34 -7.95
N ILE A 183 -20.24 2.03 -8.22
CA ILE A 183 -21.38 1.12 -8.03
C ILE A 183 -21.13 0.13 -6.89
N ASP A 184 -19.98 0.23 -6.23
CA ASP A 184 -19.55 -0.65 -5.15
C ASP A 184 -19.85 -0.07 -3.77
N ASP A 185 -19.77 -0.91 -2.75
CA ASP A 185 -19.87 -0.47 -1.36
C ASP A 185 -18.69 0.44 -0.99
N ILE A 186 -19.00 1.57 -0.36
CA ILE A 186 -18.01 2.57 0.04
C ILE A 186 -17.96 2.63 1.56
N SER A 187 -16.79 2.34 2.12
CA SER A 187 -16.48 2.62 3.53
C SER A 187 -15.27 3.52 3.61
N VAL A 188 -15.33 4.56 4.45
CA VAL A 188 -14.25 5.56 4.61
C VAL A 188 -14.08 5.89 6.09
N PHE A 189 -12.82 5.93 6.53
CA PHE A 189 -12.40 6.48 7.82
C PHE A 189 -11.47 7.66 7.57
N VAL A 190 -11.68 8.74 8.32
CA VAL A 190 -10.81 9.92 8.36
C VAL A 190 -10.30 10.06 9.79
N ILE A 191 -9.01 9.83 9.99
CA ILE A 191 -8.38 9.70 11.30
C ILE A 191 -7.41 10.87 11.50
N PRO A 192 -7.62 11.79 12.46
CA PRO A 192 -6.69 12.89 12.70
C PRO A 192 -5.39 12.39 13.31
N LEU A 193 -4.25 12.89 12.83
CA LEU A 193 -2.94 12.41 13.31
C LEU A 193 -2.38 13.22 14.49
N LYS A 194 -2.61 14.54 14.51
CA LYS A 194 -2.08 15.43 15.55
C LYS A 194 -2.46 15.04 16.99
N PRO A 195 -3.71 14.66 17.31
CA PRO A 195 -4.06 14.26 18.68
C PRO A 195 -3.25 13.06 19.19
N TYR A 196 -2.92 12.09 18.32
CA TYR A 196 -2.09 10.95 18.70
C TYR A 196 -0.62 11.35 18.95
N LYS A 197 -0.11 12.35 18.22
CA LYS A 197 1.22 12.93 18.47
C LYS A 197 1.28 13.60 19.83
N GLU A 198 0.26 14.40 20.16
CA GLU A 198 0.15 15.10 21.45
C GLU A 198 0.02 14.10 22.60
N GLU A 199 -0.87 13.11 22.48
CA GLU A 199 -1.04 12.03 23.46
C GLU A 199 0.25 11.25 23.70
N TYR A 200 0.97 10.90 22.63
CA TYR A 200 2.26 10.21 22.74
C TYR A 200 3.33 11.07 23.43
N SER A 201 3.37 12.37 23.12
CA SER A 201 4.33 13.30 23.72
C SER A 201 4.08 13.47 25.22
N ASP A 202 2.81 13.61 25.62
CA ASP A 202 2.41 13.70 27.02
C ASP A 202 2.76 12.40 27.78
N TRP A 203 2.47 11.25 27.19
CA TRP A 203 2.85 9.96 27.74
C TRP A 203 4.38 9.84 27.91
N ALA A 204 5.17 10.24 26.91
CA ALA A 204 6.62 10.17 26.95
C ALA A 204 7.21 11.06 28.07
N LEU A 205 6.65 12.28 28.23
CA LEU A 205 7.03 13.20 29.31
C LEU A 205 6.71 12.61 30.70
N GLN A 206 5.53 12.01 30.87
CA GLN A 206 5.14 11.38 32.13
C GLN A 206 6.07 10.22 32.49
N GLN A 207 6.44 9.39 31.51
CA GLN A 207 7.37 8.29 31.73
C GLN A 207 8.76 8.79 32.15
N GLN A 208 9.25 9.86 31.52
CA GLN A 208 10.53 10.46 31.90
C GLN A 208 10.49 11.02 33.33
N GLN A 209 9.39 11.67 33.71
CA GLN A 209 9.19 12.16 35.08
C GLN A 209 9.15 11.00 36.10
N MET A 210 8.41 9.92 35.81
CA MET A 210 8.36 8.74 36.68
C MET A 210 9.75 8.11 36.88
N ILE A 211 10.50 7.90 35.79
CA ILE A 211 11.85 7.35 35.86
C ILE A 211 12.76 8.27 36.70
N SER A 212 12.70 9.58 36.45
CA SER A 212 13.51 10.55 37.21
C SER A 212 13.17 10.57 38.71
N ALA A 213 11.90 10.41 39.07
CA ALA A 213 11.43 10.36 40.45
C ALA A 213 11.91 9.08 41.17
N VAL A 214 11.87 7.92 40.50
CA VAL A 214 12.40 6.66 41.03
C VAL A 214 13.92 6.73 41.22
N CYS A 215 14.65 7.25 40.23
CA CYS A 215 16.10 7.43 40.33
C CYS A 215 16.50 8.42 41.43
N SER A 216 15.73 9.49 41.63
CA SER A 216 15.98 10.47 42.70
C SER A 216 15.67 9.91 44.09
N SER A 217 14.63 9.09 44.21
CA SER A 217 14.26 8.40 45.45
C SER A 217 15.33 7.37 45.84
N ASN A 218 15.84 6.58 44.89
CA ASN A 218 16.91 5.61 45.15
C ASN A 218 18.27 6.27 45.46
N LYS A 219 18.54 7.48 44.96
CA LYS A 219 19.72 8.27 45.35
C LYS A 219 19.64 8.79 46.79
N LEU A 220 18.44 9.07 47.31
CA LEU A 220 18.28 9.52 48.69
C LEU A 220 18.49 8.38 49.71
N CYS A 221 18.09 7.15 49.35
CA CYS A 221 18.20 5.96 50.19
C CYS A 221 19.64 5.39 50.32
N THR A 222 20.62 5.90 49.57
CA THR A 222 22.02 5.41 49.63
C THR A 222 22.94 6.28 50.49
N SER A 223 22.39 7.27 51.20
CA SER A 223 23.18 8.23 52.01
C SER A 223 23.07 8.05 53.53
N SER A 224 22.46 6.97 54.03
CA SER A 224 22.35 6.72 55.47
C SER A 224 22.58 5.24 55.83
N SER A 225 23.65 5.03 56.62
CA SER A 225 23.95 3.89 57.51
C SER A 225 24.25 2.51 56.90
N ASP A 226 25.54 2.17 57.00
CA ASP A 226 26.16 0.94 57.54
C ASP A 226 25.29 -0.33 57.78
N ASN A 227 25.90 -1.46 57.38
CA ASN A 227 25.55 -2.88 57.58
C ASN A 227 24.55 -3.52 56.61
N ILE A 228 25.09 -4.25 55.61
CA ILE A 228 24.38 -5.28 54.86
C ILE A 228 24.95 -6.66 55.24
N PRO A 229 24.15 -7.58 55.83
CA PRO A 229 24.40 -9.00 55.77
C PRO A 229 24.14 -9.52 54.35
N LYS A 230 25.03 -10.37 53.86
CA LYS A 230 24.86 -11.14 52.62
C LYS A 230 23.61 -12.01 52.75
N ASP A 231 22.67 -11.87 51.80
CA ASP A 231 21.90 -12.94 51.17
C ASP A 231 20.53 -12.44 50.67
N SER A 232 20.43 -12.15 49.37
CA SER A 232 19.28 -12.48 48.50
C SER A 232 19.47 -11.80 47.14
N VAL A 233 20.04 -12.54 46.19
CA VAL A 233 20.09 -12.16 44.77
C VAL A 233 18.74 -12.51 44.16
N THR A 234 17.92 -11.51 43.82
CA THR A 234 16.85 -11.66 42.82
C THR A 234 16.77 -10.40 41.96
N SER A 235 17.40 -10.51 40.79
CA SER A 235 17.02 -9.97 39.48
C SER A 235 16.33 -8.60 39.42
N VAL A 236 17.12 -7.54 39.23
CA VAL A 236 16.68 -6.31 38.56
C VAL A 236 17.74 -5.93 37.51
N GLU A 237 17.82 -6.70 36.45
CA GLU A 237 18.51 -6.31 35.22
C GLU A 237 17.47 -6.34 34.10
N ASN A 238 16.98 -5.17 33.69
CA ASN A 238 16.51 -4.83 32.33
C ASN A 238 15.80 -3.47 32.26
N LEU A 239 16.42 -2.42 32.82
CA LEU A 239 15.99 -1.03 32.63
C LEU A 239 17.21 -0.16 32.35
N SER A 240 17.92 -0.42 31.25
CA SER A 240 19.05 0.42 30.82
C SER A 240 19.30 0.44 29.31
N LYS A 241 18.25 0.35 28.49
CA LYS A 241 18.33 0.74 27.07
C LYS A 241 17.19 1.68 26.70
N VAL A 242 17.30 2.92 27.15
CA VAL A 242 16.66 4.05 26.50
C VAL A 242 17.78 5.04 26.19
N ASP A 243 18.40 4.88 25.02
CA ASP A 243 19.34 5.84 24.49
C ASP A 243 18.57 7.12 24.12
N VAL A 244 18.53 8.07 25.05
CA VAL A 244 18.09 9.44 24.78
C VAL A 244 19.23 10.14 24.05
N SER A 245 19.17 10.13 22.72
CA SER A 245 20.06 10.94 21.87
C SER A 245 19.29 12.15 21.34
N LEU A 246 19.51 13.29 21.98
CA LEU A 246 19.01 14.61 21.58
C LEU A 246 19.83 15.11 20.37
N ALA A 247 19.18 15.43 19.24
CA ALA A 247 19.80 16.16 18.13
C ALA A 247 18.82 17.16 17.50
N SER A 248 19.34 18.35 17.15
CA SER A 248 18.64 19.58 16.77
C SER A 248 18.82 19.90 15.28
N ALA A 249 17.73 20.40 14.66
CA ALA A 249 17.59 21.17 13.38
C ALA A 249 18.11 20.49 12.09
N THR A 250 17.55 20.64 10.88
CA THR A 250 16.88 21.79 10.22
C THR A 250 15.99 21.28 9.05
N ALA A 251 15.09 22.15 8.60
CA ALA A 251 14.07 22.04 7.55
C ALA A 251 14.41 21.24 6.27
N HIS A 252 13.41 20.53 5.73
CA HIS A 252 12.73 20.80 4.45
C HIS A 252 11.85 19.60 4.03
N GLY A 253 10.64 19.89 3.54
CA GLY A 253 9.96 18.99 2.59
C GLY A 253 8.69 18.31 3.09
N LEU A 254 7.56 18.74 2.53
CA LEU A 254 6.30 18.01 2.50
C LEU A 254 6.58 16.58 1.98
N THR A 255 6.29 15.55 2.78
CA THR A 255 6.47 14.16 2.35
C THR A 255 5.11 13.58 1.98
N VAL A 256 4.85 13.52 0.68
CA VAL A 256 3.76 12.70 0.13
C VAL A 256 4.27 11.27 0.12
N VAL A 257 3.65 10.39 0.91
CA VAL A 257 3.86 8.95 0.77
C VAL A 257 2.96 8.48 -0.37
N GLU A 258 3.45 8.58 -1.60
CA GLU A 258 2.80 7.99 -2.76
C GLU A 258 2.96 6.46 -2.72
N GLU A 259 1.87 5.76 -3.00
CA GLU A 259 1.91 4.40 -3.52
C GLU A 259 1.50 4.45 -4.99
N SER A 260 2.49 4.34 -5.86
CA SER A 260 2.31 4.02 -7.27
C SER A 260 2.28 2.50 -7.42
N ALA A 261 1.07 1.94 -7.51
CA ALA A 261 0.87 0.71 -8.28
C ALA A 261 0.89 1.09 -9.77
N ASP A 262 2.05 1.49 -10.28
CA ASP A 262 2.22 1.86 -11.68
C ASP A 262 2.32 0.58 -12.53
N LEU A 263 1.17 0.09 -12.95
CA LEU A 263 1.02 -0.62 -14.22
C LEU A 263 0.37 0.35 -15.23
N SER A 264 0.96 1.54 -15.40
CA SER A 264 0.70 2.38 -16.57
C SER A 264 1.69 2.01 -17.68
N SER A 265 1.31 1.06 -18.53
CA SER A 265 1.88 1.03 -19.87
C SER A 265 1.32 2.25 -20.61
N GLN A 266 2.14 3.28 -20.79
CA GLN A 266 1.87 4.32 -21.77
C GLN A 266 1.73 3.65 -23.15
N THR A 267 0.51 3.60 -23.69
CA THR A 267 0.28 3.32 -25.10
C THR A 267 -0.17 4.62 -25.76
N GLY A 268 0.78 5.31 -26.37
CA GLY A 268 0.46 6.22 -27.46
C GLY A 268 -0.09 5.41 -28.62
N GLU A 269 -1.30 5.74 -29.08
CA GLU A 269 -1.83 5.25 -30.35
C GLU A 269 -0.95 5.78 -31.50
N PRO A 270 -0.44 4.94 -32.41
CA PRO A 270 -0.03 5.40 -33.72
C PRO A 270 -1.23 5.30 -34.66
N LYS A 271 -1.64 6.46 -35.18
CA LYS A 271 -2.49 6.57 -36.36
C LYS A 271 -1.85 5.78 -37.51
N SER A 272 -2.70 5.05 -38.23
CA SER A 272 -2.38 4.36 -39.47
C SER A 272 -1.89 5.35 -40.53
N SER A 273 -0.62 5.21 -40.92
CA SER A 273 -0.15 5.58 -42.26
C SER A 273 1.11 4.78 -42.57
N GLU A 274 1.10 4.20 -43.76
CA GLU A 274 2.14 3.40 -44.38
C GLU A 274 3.50 4.10 -44.34
N GLU A 275 4.54 3.38 -43.92
CA GLU A 275 5.91 3.33 -44.48
C GLU A 275 6.85 2.64 -43.48
N SER A 276 7.50 1.58 -43.94
CA SER A 276 8.47 0.79 -43.18
C SER A 276 9.83 1.47 -43.12
N PRO A 277 10.48 1.62 -41.94
CA PRO A 277 11.88 1.98 -41.88
C PRO A 277 12.76 0.73 -41.74
N ILE A 278 13.79 0.69 -42.58
CA ILE A 278 14.93 -0.21 -42.51
C ILE A 278 15.74 0.15 -41.25
N ILE A 279 16.02 -0.83 -40.38
CA ILE A 279 16.90 -0.65 -39.21
C ILE A 279 18.12 -1.56 -39.42
N GLU A 280 19.28 -0.92 -39.62
CA GLU A 280 20.59 -1.56 -39.61
C GLU A 280 21.02 -1.93 -38.17
N PRO A 281 21.85 -2.97 -37.97
CA PRO A 281 22.28 -3.40 -36.65
C PRO A 281 23.41 -2.52 -36.12
N LEU A 282 23.21 -1.93 -34.93
CA LEU A 282 24.28 -1.34 -34.12
C LEU A 282 24.94 -2.46 -33.29
N GLU A 283 26.15 -2.84 -33.71
CA GLU A 283 27.14 -3.50 -32.86
C GLU A 283 27.80 -2.46 -31.92
N GLU A 284 28.46 -2.99 -30.87
CA GLU A 284 29.31 -2.30 -29.89
C GLU A 284 28.62 -1.64 -28.68
N TYR A 285 28.72 -2.27 -27.51
CA TYR A 285 29.72 -1.91 -26.48
C TYR A 285 29.58 -2.89 -25.30
N PHE A 286 30.46 -3.89 -25.25
CA PHE A 286 30.82 -4.59 -24.02
C PHE A 286 31.95 -3.78 -23.37
N LYS A 287 31.76 -3.34 -22.13
CA LYS A 287 32.89 -3.10 -21.22
C LYS A 287 32.54 -3.59 -19.83
N VAL A 288 33.14 -4.73 -19.51
CA VAL A 288 33.27 -5.29 -18.17
C VAL A 288 34.40 -4.50 -17.49
N GLU A 289 34.15 -3.94 -16.31
CA GLU A 289 35.21 -3.65 -15.34
C GLU A 289 34.87 -4.34 -14.02
N THR A 290 35.91 -4.98 -13.49
CA THR A 290 36.04 -5.83 -12.32
C THR A 290 35.70 -5.16 -11.00
#